data_AF-A0AAW6MDN1-F1
#
_entry.id   AF-A0AAW6MDN1-F1
#
_cell.length_a   1.000
_cell.length_b   1.000
_cell.length_c   1.000
_cell.angle_alpha   90.00
_cell.angle_beta   90.00
_cell.angle_gamma   90.00
#
_symmetry.space_group_name_H-M   'P 1'
#
loop_
_entity.id
_entity.type
_entity.pdbx_description
1 polymer ?
#
loop_
_entity_poly.entity_id
_entity_poly.type
_entity_poly.pdbx_seq_one_letter_code
_entity_poly.pdbx_strand_id
1 'polypeptide(L)'
;FTLAQEVRAANAEIPIIFLTAKTLKDDILEGFKIGADDYITKPFSMEELTFRIEAILRRVRGKKNNESNIYKIGMFTFDTQKQILSTPEKQTKLTTKES
;
A
#
# COMPACT_ATOMS: atom_id res chain seq x y z
N PHE A 1 8.39 24.31 0.61
CA PHE A 1 8.14 22.90 0.26
C PHE A 1 9.38 22.14 -0.24
N THR A 2 10.59 22.71 -0.16
CA THR A 2 11.84 22.15 -0.71
C THR A 2 12.17 20.73 -0.24
N LEU A 3 12.05 20.45 1.06
CA LEU A 3 12.33 19.11 1.61
C LEU A 3 11.48 18.01 0.95
N ALA A 4 10.21 18.28 0.67
CA ALA A 4 9.35 17.29 0.04
C ALA A 4 9.76 17.02 -1.42
N GLN A 5 10.25 18.03 -2.13
CA GLN A 5 10.81 17.85 -3.48
C GLN A 5 12.06 16.97 -3.43
N GLU A 6 12.95 17.18 -2.46
CA GLU A 6 14.15 16.37 -2.27
C GLU A 6 13.82 14.93 -1.90
N VAL A 7 12.88 14.71 -0.96
CA VAL A 7 12.40 13.38 -0.59
C VAL A 7 11.78 12.67 -1.80
N ARG A 8 10.94 13.36 -2.58
CA ARG A 8 10.30 12.78 -3.77
C ARG A 8 11.30 12.47 -4.88
N ALA A 9 12.35 13.30 -5.03
CA ALA A 9 13.44 13.05 -5.96
C ALA A 9 14.31 11.86 -5.52
N ALA A 10 14.51 11.67 -4.21
CA ALA A 10 15.27 10.54 -3.66
C ALA A 10 14.48 9.22 -3.73
N ASN A 11 13.17 9.25 -3.45
CA ASN A 11 12.31 8.08 -3.56
C ASN A 11 10.84 8.48 -3.85
N ALA A 12 10.37 8.10 -5.03
CA ALA A 12 9.01 8.40 -5.49
C ALA A 12 7.90 7.63 -4.74
N GLU A 13 8.23 6.55 -4.02
CA GLU A 13 7.25 5.69 -3.34
C GLU A 13 6.99 6.07 -1.88
N ILE A 14 7.82 6.96 -1.29
CA ILE A 14 7.61 7.38 0.10
C ILE A 14 6.35 8.25 0.18
N PRO A 15 5.35 7.88 0.99
CA PRO A 15 4.18 8.72 1.16
C PRO A 15 4.49 9.99 1.95
N ILE A 16 3.95 11.13 1.53
CA ILE A 16 4.17 12.43 2.17
C ILE A 16 2.82 13.03 2.62
N ILE A 17 2.71 13.33 3.92
CA ILE A 17 1.59 14.07 4.49
C ILE A 17 2.10 15.42 4.99
N PHE A 18 1.46 16.52 4.56
CA PHE A 18 1.74 17.83 5.13
C PHE A 18 0.84 18.14 6.33
N LEU A 19 1.44 18.59 7.43
CA LEU A 19 0.74 19.09 8.62
C LEU A 19 1.01 20.59 8.77
N THR A 20 0.00 21.44 8.72
CA THR A 20 0.24 22.89 8.57
C THR A 20 -0.89 23.75 9.12
N ALA A 21 -0.59 24.98 9.50
CA ALA A 21 -1.61 26.00 9.85
C ALA A 21 -2.08 26.80 8.61
N LYS A 22 -1.44 26.60 7.45
CA LYS A 22 -1.78 27.28 6.20
C LYS A 22 -3.06 26.69 5.62
N THR A 23 -4.12 27.50 5.59
CA THR A 23 -5.46 27.15 5.09
C THR A 23 -5.76 27.76 3.72
N LEU A 24 -4.85 28.57 3.18
CA LEU A 24 -5.02 29.14 1.83
C LEU A 24 -5.04 28.01 0.80
N LYS A 25 -6.05 28.02 -0.06
CA LYS A 25 -6.21 26.99 -1.10
C LYS A 25 -4.99 26.87 -2.00
N ASP A 26 -4.31 27.99 -2.26
CA ASP A 26 -3.14 28.02 -3.14
C ASP A 26 -1.95 27.28 -2.51
N ASP A 27 -1.71 27.44 -1.20
CA ASP A 27 -0.67 26.70 -0.46
C ASP A 27 -0.95 25.17 -0.47
N ILE A 28 -2.22 24.80 -0.35
CA ILE A 28 -2.65 23.39 -0.39
C ILE A 28 -2.39 22.80 -1.79
N LEU A 29 -2.83 23.51 -2.83
CA LEU A 29 -2.65 23.09 -4.22
C LEU A 29 -1.17 22.98 -4.60
N GLU A 30 -0.32 23.91 -4.14
CA GLU A 30 1.12 23.84 -4.35
C GLU A 30 1.74 22.62 -3.66
N GLY A 31 1.34 22.33 -2.41
CA GLY A 31 1.77 21.13 -1.69
C GLY A 31 1.44 19.85 -2.45
N PHE A 32 0.23 19.73 -3.00
CA PHE A 32 -0.16 18.59 -3.83
C PHE A 32 0.63 18.52 -5.16
N LYS A 33 0.88 19.66 -5.83
CA LYS A 33 1.71 19.71 -7.06
C LYS A 33 3.13 19.21 -6.84
N ILE A 34 3.68 19.45 -5.66
CA ILE A 34 5.01 19.01 -5.24
C ILE A 34 5.04 17.50 -4.93
N GLY A 35 3.88 16.86 -4.96
CA GLY A 35 3.72 15.42 -4.77
C GLY A 35 3.44 15.08 -3.33
N ALA A 36 2.63 15.85 -2.59
CA ALA A 36 2.04 15.33 -1.36
C ALA A 36 0.97 14.27 -1.68
N ASP A 37 0.85 13.26 -0.83
CA ASP A 37 -0.24 12.29 -0.88
C ASP A 37 -1.47 12.77 -0.10
N ASP A 38 -1.24 13.57 0.95
CA ASP A 38 -2.31 14.16 1.75
C ASP A 38 -1.85 15.47 2.43
N TYR A 39 -2.83 16.24 2.89
CA TYR A 39 -2.65 17.55 3.50
C TYR A 39 -3.65 17.73 4.64
N ILE A 40 -3.15 18.00 5.84
CA ILE A 40 -3.95 18.15 7.06
C ILE A 40 -3.67 19.50 7.70
N THR A 41 -4.74 20.26 7.90
CA THR A 41 -4.67 21.56 8.59
C THR A 41 -4.70 21.37 10.10
N LYS A 42 -3.90 22.16 10.82
CA LYS A 42 -3.93 22.26 12.27
C LYS A 42 -5.03 23.26 12.70
N PRO A 43 -5.75 23.00 13.80
CA PRO A 43 -5.67 21.81 14.65
C PRO A 43 -6.38 20.60 14.02
N PHE A 44 -5.85 19.40 14.24
CA PHE A 44 -6.44 18.13 13.81
C PHE A 44 -6.60 17.18 15.00
N SER A 45 -7.47 16.18 14.87
CA SER A 45 -7.59 15.11 15.86
C SER A 45 -6.57 14.00 15.58
N MET A 46 -6.14 13.30 16.64
CA MET A 46 -5.26 12.13 16.49
C MET A 46 -5.94 11.01 15.71
N GLU A 47 -7.27 10.89 15.84
CA GLU A 47 -8.08 9.93 15.09
C GLU A 47 -8.04 10.22 13.58
N GLU A 48 -8.24 11.48 13.17
CA GLU A 48 -8.15 11.88 11.76
C GLU A 48 -6.77 11.58 11.18
N LEU A 49 -5.71 11.93 11.91
CA LEU A 49 -4.34 11.66 11.48
C LEU A 49 -4.10 10.16 11.28
N THR A 50 -4.55 9.34 12.23
CA THR A 50 -4.37 7.89 12.17
C THR A 50 -5.09 7.30 10.96
N PHE A 51 -6.36 7.68 10.73
CA PHE A 51 -7.13 7.24 9.57
C PHE A 51 -6.46 7.58 8.24
N ARG A 52 -5.91 8.80 8.12
CA ARG A 52 -5.22 9.23 6.89
C ARG A 52 -3.93 8.46 6.66
N ILE A 53 -3.13 8.25 7.71
CA ILE A 53 -1.92 7.43 7.63
C ILE A 53 -2.26 6.02 7.16
N GLU A 54 -3.27 5.37 7.75
CA GLU A 54 -3.70 4.03 7.34
C GLU A 54 -4.17 3.97 5.89
N ALA A 55 -4.94 4.98 5.46
CA ALA A 55 -5.43 5.06 4.08
C ALA A 55 -4.27 5.15 3.07
N ILE A 56 -3.25 5.95 3.37
CA ILE A 56 -2.08 6.10 2.51
C ILE A 56 -1.21 4.84 2.52
N LEU A 57 -0.97 4.24 3.68
CA LEU A 57 -0.21 2.99 3.79
C LEU A 57 -0.86 1.84 3.01
N ARG A 58 -2.20 1.77 2.99
CA ARG A 58 -2.96 0.82 2.17
C ARG A 58 -2.77 1.05 0.66
N ARG A 59 -2.55 2.29 0.24
CA ARG A 59 -2.26 2.63 -1.17
C ARG A 59 -0.82 2.26 -1.54
N VAL A 60 0.15 2.60 -0.69
CA VAL A 60 1.58 2.35 -0.92
C VAL A 60 1.92 0.86 -0.86
N ARG A 61 1.32 0.10 0.07
CA ARG A 61 1.51 -1.36 0.14
C ARG A 61 0.92 -2.10 -1.07
N GLY A 62 0.17 -1.40 -1.93
CA GLY A 62 -0.73 -2.01 -2.89
C GLY A 62 -1.75 -2.92 -2.19
N LYS A 63 -2.64 -3.54 -2.95
CA LYS A 63 -3.15 -4.84 -2.47
C LYS A 63 -1.91 -5.71 -2.27
N LYS A 64 -1.52 -6.00 -1.02
CA LYS A 64 -0.74 -7.20 -0.70
C LYS A 64 -1.60 -8.42 -1.10
N ASN A 65 -1.69 -8.66 -2.39
CA ASN A 65 -2.12 -9.91 -3.02
C ASN A 65 -0.88 -10.65 -3.54
N ASN A 66 0.28 -10.40 -2.94
CA ASN A 66 1.56 -11.01 -3.32
C ASN A 66 2.17 -11.80 -2.15
N GLU A 67 1.35 -12.50 -1.37
CA GLU A 67 1.67 -13.92 -1.28
C GLU A 67 1.13 -14.48 -2.58
N SER A 68 2.02 -14.91 -3.47
CA SER A 68 1.60 -15.65 -4.66
C SER A 68 0.81 -16.84 -4.13
N ASN A 69 -0.52 -16.78 -4.16
CA ASN A 69 -1.33 -17.92 -3.72
C ASN A 69 -1.07 -19.14 -4.61
N ILE A 70 -0.42 -18.93 -5.75
CA ILE A 70 -0.05 -19.96 -6.71
C ILE A 70 1.47 -20.13 -6.67
N TYR A 71 1.94 -21.24 -6.11
CA TYR A 71 3.35 -21.65 -6.11
C TYR A 71 3.58 -22.68 -7.21
N LYS A 72 4.55 -22.43 -8.10
CA LYS A 72 5.00 -23.41 -9.08
C LYS A 72 6.19 -24.19 -8.53
N ILE A 73 6.06 -25.51 -8.47
CA ILE A 73 7.07 -26.43 -7.94
C ILE A 73 7.27 -27.53 -8.99
N GLY A 74 8.20 -27.33 -9.93
CA GLY A 74 8.36 -28.23 -11.07
C GLY A 74 7.08 -28.35 -11.91
N MET A 75 6.54 -29.57 -12.04
CA MET A 75 5.27 -29.83 -12.74
C MET A 75 4.02 -29.52 -11.90
N PHE A 76 4.22 -29.18 -10.62
CA PHE A 76 3.13 -28.92 -9.69
C PHE A 76 2.82 -27.43 -9.62
N THR A 77 1.53 -27.14 -9.49
CA THR A 77 1.00 -25.81 -9.21
C THR A 77 0.16 -25.90 -7.95
N PHE A 78 0.59 -25.23 -6.89
CA PHE A 78 -0.10 -25.24 -5.60
C PHE A 78 -0.84 -23.93 -5.38
N ASP A 79 -2.17 -23.99 -5.32
CA ASP A 79 -3.06 -22.89 -4.96
C ASP A 79 -3.34 -22.95 -3.44
N THR A 80 -2.68 -22.11 -2.65
CA THR A 80 -2.81 -22.04 -1.18
C THR A 80 -4.20 -21.61 -0.73
N GLN A 81 -4.90 -20.78 -1.51
CA GLN A 81 -6.24 -20.34 -1.16
C GLN A 81 -7.26 -21.46 -1.33
N LYS A 82 -7.11 -22.25 -2.40
CA LYS A 82 -8.02 -23.38 -2.65
C LYS A 82 -7.58 -24.66 -1.96
N GLN A 83 -6.36 -24.67 -1.40
CA GLN A 83 -5.67 -25.86 -0.93
C GLN A 83 -5.64 -26.92 -2.05
N ILE A 84 -5.36 -26.52 -3.29
CA ILE A 84 -5.36 -27.42 -4.45
C ILE A 84 -3.94 -27.56 -4.98
N LEU A 85 -3.47 -28.81 -5.08
CA LEU A 85 -2.26 -29.16 -5.81
C LEU A 85 -2.64 -29.69 -7.19
N SER A 86 -2.12 -29.08 -8.24
CA SER A 86 -2.41 -29.41 -9.64
C SER A 86 -1.15 -29.86 -10.37
N THR A 87 -1.31 -30.87 -11.22
CA THR A 87 -0.38 -31.28 -12.28
C THR A 87 -1.09 -31.11 -13.63
N PRO A 88 -0.40 -31.23 -14.78
CA PRO A 88 -1.06 -31.19 -16.09
C PRO A 88 -2.20 -32.21 -16.25
N GLU A 89 -2.15 -33.33 -15.52
CA GLU A 89 -3.06 -34.46 -15.68
C GLU A 89 -4.11 -34.57 -14.56
N LYS A 90 -3.85 -33.99 -13.38
CA LYS A 90 -4.69 -34.21 -12.19
C LYS A 90 -4.64 -33.04 -11.21
N GLN A 91 -5.79 -32.73 -10.61
CA GLN A 91 -5.91 -31.82 -9.47
C GLN A 91 -6.33 -32.60 -8.22
N THR A 92 -5.71 -32.26 -7.07
CA THR A 92 -6.00 -32.86 -5.78
C THR A 92 -6.20 -31.77 -4.74
N LYS A 93 -7.34 -31.80 -4.04
CA LYS A 93 -7.60 -30.92 -2.90
C LYS A 93 -6.94 -31.50 -1.65
N LEU A 94 -6.11 -30.71 -0.99
CA LEU A 94 -5.44 -31.06 0.26
C LEU A 94 -6.41 -30.89 1.43
N THR A 95 -6.28 -31.75 2.45
CA THR A 95 -7.02 -31.66 3.71
C THR A 95 -6.11 -31.05 4.77
N THR A 96 -6.68 -30.35 5.75
CA THR A 96 -5.97 -29.48 6.71
C THR A 96 -5.13 -30.19 7.79
N LYS A 97 -4.61 -31.40 7.53
CA LYS A 97 -3.95 -32.22 8.57
C LYS A 97 -2.42 -32.13 8.62
N GLU A 98 -1.79 -31.30 7.81
CA GLU A 98 -0.34 -31.03 7.83
C GLU A 98 -0.09 -29.58 7.35
N SER A 99 -0.40 -28.59 8.19
CA SER A 99 0.03 -27.19 8.01
C SER A 99 0.91 -26.80 9.19
#